data_AF-L8H1Z9-F1
#
_entry.id   AF-L8H1Z9-F1
#
_cell.length_a   1.000
_cell.length_b   1.000
_cell.length_c   1.000
_cell.angle_alpha   90.00
_cell.angle_beta   90.00
_cell.angle_gamma   90.00
#
_symmetry.space_group_name_H-M   'P 1'
#
loop_
_entity.id
_entity.type
_entity.pdbx_description
1 polymer ?
#
loop_
_entity_poly.entity_id
_entity_poly.type
_entity_poly.pdbx_seq_one_letter_code
_entity_poly.pdbx_strand_id
1 'polypeptide(L)'
;MKTRQGPAAVVLLVPLVLALSSGFVPLSTGLRIASYNIRSGSGMDDVYNLSRTAEAIRLMNVDIVGLQEVDNNTDRHPHDNQ
;
A
#
# COMPACT_ATOMS: atom_id res chain seq x y z
N MET A 1 0.45 -5.67 -66.46
CA MET A 1 -0.27 -5.79 -65.17
C MET A 1 0.62 -6.51 -64.16
N LYS A 2 1.31 -5.77 -63.27
CA LYS A 2 1.71 -6.23 -61.92
C LYS A 2 2.43 -5.10 -61.18
N THR A 3 1.68 -4.32 -60.42
CA THR A 3 2.19 -3.36 -59.45
C THR A 3 2.62 -4.15 -58.20
N ARG A 4 3.91 -4.14 -57.88
CA ARG A 4 4.43 -4.67 -56.60
C ARG A 4 4.34 -3.56 -55.57
N GLN A 5 3.23 -3.49 -54.81
CA GLN A 5 3.15 -2.67 -53.62
C GLN A 5 3.91 -3.39 -52.49
N GLY A 6 5.04 -2.83 -52.07
CA GLY A 6 5.82 -3.28 -50.90
C GLY A 6 5.25 -2.77 -49.57
N PRO A 7 5.87 -3.13 -48.42
CA PRO A 7 5.26 -3.21 -47.09
C PRO A 7 5.09 -1.84 -46.38
N ALA A 8 4.87 -0.75 -47.11
CA ALA A 8 4.71 0.59 -46.52
C ALA A 8 3.59 0.66 -45.46
N ALA A 9 2.51 -0.09 -45.66
CA ALA A 9 1.41 -0.19 -44.69
C ALA A 9 1.81 -0.93 -43.39
N VAL A 10 2.73 -1.91 -43.46
CA VAL A 10 3.18 -2.68 -42.29
C VAL A 10 4.16 -1.86 -41.46
N VAL A 11 5.03 -1.07 -42.10
CA VAL A 11 6.03 -0.22 -41.43
C VAL A 11 5.37 0.94 -40.67
N LEU A 12 4.24 1.45 -41.14
CA LEU A 12 3.50 2.55 -40.49
C LEU A 12 2.60 2.09 -39.33
N LEU A 13 2.21 0.81 -39.29
CA LEU A 13 1.33 0.26 -38.25
C LEU A 13 2.06 0.05 -36.90
N VAL A 14 3.35 -0.30 -36.94
CA VAL A 14 4.17 -0.61 -35.74
C VAL A 14 4.34 0.59 -34.80
N PRO A 15 4.71 1.82 -35.25
CA PRO A 15 4.80 2.96 -34.35
C PRO A 15 3.43 3.46 -33.86
N LEU A 16 2.35 3.23 -34.62
CA LEU A 16 0.99 3.62 -34.20
C LEU A 16 0.47 2.73 -33.06
N VAL A 17 0.74 1.42 -33.11
CA VAL A 17 0.39 0.49 -32.03
C VAL A 17 1.21 0.74 -30.76
N LEU A 18 2.47 1.17 -30.88
CA LEU A 18 3.29 1.61 -29.73
C LEU A 18 2.84 2.95 -29.14
N ALA A 19 2.28 3.86 -29.93
CA ALA A 19 1.77 5.14 -29.42
C ALA A 19 0.47 4.98 -28.62
N LEU A 20 -0.31 3.93 -28.91
CA LEU A 20 -1.57 3.63 -28.23
C LEU A 20 -1.40 2.86 -26.91
N SER A 21 -0.18 2.45 -26.55
CA SER A 21 0.13 1.78 -25.29
C SER A 21 0.63 2.73 -24.19
N SER A 22 0.47 4.06 -24.37
CA SER A 22 0.54 5.01 -23.26
C SER A 22 -0.62 4.73 -22.31
N GLY A 23 -0.42 3.74 -21.46
CA GLY A 23 -1.40 3.25 -20.50
C GLY A 23 -1.85 4.39 -19.62
N PHE A 24 -3.17 4.49 -19.45
CA PHE A 24 -3.76 5.26 -18.38
C PHE A 24 -3.17 4.68 -17.08
N VAL A 25 -2.31 5.44 -16.41
CA VAL A 25 -2.01 5.18 -15.00
C VAL A 25 -3.16 5.86 -14.25
N PRO A 26 -4.22 5.15 -13.85
CA PRO A 26 -5.19 5.76 -12.97
C PRO A 26 -4.41 6.25 -11.75
N LEU A 27 -4.53 7.54 -11.45
CA LEU A 27 -4.02 8.07 -10.20
C LEU A 27 -4.73 7.27 -9.11
N SER A 28 -4.02 6.35 -8.46
CA SER A 28 -4.59 5.55 -7.38
C SER A 28 -4.80 6.48 -6.19
N THR A 29 -5.90 7.22 -6.21
CA THR A 29 -6.40 8.02 -5.09
C THR A 29 -7.23 7.15 -4.14
N GLY A 30 -6.96 5.84 -4.11
CA GLY A 30 -7.63 4.91 -3.22
C GLY A 30 -7.25 5.23 -1.78
N LEU A 31 -8.23 5.51 -0.94
CA LEU A 31 -8.04 5.71 0.49
C LEU A 31 -7.62 4.38 1.14
N ARG A 32 -6.44 4.35 1.76
CA ARG A 32 -5.89 3.17 2.44
C ARG A 32 -6.27 3.21 3.91
N ILE A 33 -7.08 2.24 4.32
CA ILE A 33 -7.58 2.13 5.68
C ILE A 33 -7.09 0.80 6.26
N ALA A 34 -6.58 0.84 7.49
CA ALA A 34 -6.24 -0.35 8.25
C ALA A 34 -6.89 -0.34 9.64
N SER A 35 -7.00 -1.52 10.23
CA SER A 35 -7.30 -1.72 11.65
C SER A 35 -6.13 -2.48 12.26
N TYR A 36 -5.64 -2.03 13.42
CA TYR A 36 -4.51 -2.65 14.10
C TYR A 36 -4.74 -2.73 15.59
N ASN A 37 -4.64 -3.94 16.14
CA ASN A 37 -4.67 -4.17 17.58
C ASN A 37 -3.25 -4.03 18.12
N ILE A 38 -3.03 -3.05 19.01
CA ILE A 38 -1.70 -2.78 19.55
C ILE A 38 -1.33 -3.69 20.73
N ARG A 39 -2.23 -4.57 21.18
CA ARG A 39 -2.07 -5.44 22.35
C ARG A 39 -1.54 -4.67 23.55
N SER A 40 -2.14 -3.52 23.85
CA SER A 40 -1.68 -2.60 24.90
C SER A 40 -0.20 -2.19 24.78
N GLY A 41 0.37 -2.16 23.57
CA GLY A 41 1.77 -1.84 23.31
C GLY A 41 2.75 -3.03 23.34
N SER A 42 2.27 -4.24 23.60
CA SER A 42 3.10 -5.45 23.67
C SER A 42 3.27 -6.13 22.32
N GLY A 43 4.50 -6.50 22.00
CA GLY A 43 4.80 -7.28 20.80
C GLY A 43 4.44 -8.76 20.94
N MET A 44 4.70 -9.53 19.88
CA MET A 44 4.55 -11.00 19.91
C MET A 44 5.55 -11.70 20.84
N ASP A 45 6.59 -10.99 21.24
CA ASP A 45 7.56 -11.37 22.26
C ASP A 45 7.13 -10.94 23.68
N ASP A 46 5.89 -10.44 23.83
CA ASP A 46 5.32 -9.90 25.06
C ASP A 46 6.13 -8.75 25.68
N VAL A 47 6.99 -8.10 24.89
CA VAL A 47 7.73 -6.90 25.30
C VAL A 47 6.92 -5.65 24.97
N TYR A 48 6.67 -4.82 25.97
CA TYR A 48 6.07 -3.49 25.81
C TYR A 48 7.03 -2.54 25.10
N ASN A 49 6.65 -2.04 23.92
CA ASN A 49 7.42 -1.06 23.17
C ASN A 49 6.54 -0.30 22.17
N LEU A 50 6.01 0.86 22.61
CA LEU A 50 5.18 1.70 21.75
C LEU A 50 5.93 2.29 20.54
N SER A 51 7.24 2.53 20.65
CA SER A 51 8.02 3.03 19.50
C SER A 51 8.08 2.00 18.38
N ARG A 52 8.27 0.72 18.71
CA ARG A 52 8.22 -0.39 17.76
C ARG A 52 6.82 -0.52 17.13
N THR A 53 5.77 -0.40 17.93
CA THR A 53 4.39 -0.40 17.41
C THR A 53 4.13 0.76 16.45
N ALA A 54 4.59 1.97 16.78
CA ALA A 54 4.47 3.13 15.92
C ALA A 54 5.23 2.98 14.59
N GLU A 55 6.42 2.36 14.62
CA GLU A 55 7.18 2.04 13.42
C GLU A 55 6.44 1.03 12.54
N ALA A 56 5.88 -0.03 13.11
CA ALA A 56 5.06 -1.00 12.38
C ALA A 56 3.86 -0.34 11.68
N ILE A 57 3.14 0.56 12.38
CA ILE A 57 2.02 1.31 11.79
C ILE A 57 2.50 2.22 10.65
N ARG A 58 3.64 2.91 10.79
CA ARG A 58 4.20 3.76 9.73
C ARG A 58 4.56 2.96 8.48
N LEU A 59 5.08 1.75 8.64
CA LEU A 59 5.45 0.87 7.52
C LEU A 59 4.23 0.38 6.72
N MET A 60 3.03 0.35 7.32
CA MET A 60 1.80 0.02 6.59
C MET A 60 1.50 1.03 5.49
N ASN A 61 2.02 2.26 5.61
CA ASN A 61 1.77 3.36 4.67
C ASN A 61 0.27 3.46 4.38
N VAL A 62 -0.52 3.71 5.41
CA VAL A 62 -1.98 3.87 5.31
C VAL A 62 -2.35 5.32 5.58
N ASP A 63 -3.50 5.74 5.08
CA ASP A 63 -3.99 7.11 5.25
C ASP A 63 -4.80 7.24 6.54
N ILE A 64 -5.50 6.16 6.92
CA ILE A 64 -6.27 6.07 8.17
C ILE A 64 -5.97 4.73 8.85
N VAL A 65 -5.75 4.75 10.16
CA VAL A 65 -5.64 3.54 10.98
C VAL A 65 -6.56 3.62 12.19
N GLY A 66 -7.41 2.61 12.38
CA GLY A 66 -8.16 2.39 13.62
C GLY A 66 -7.37 1.51 14.57
N LEU A 67 -7.29 1.88 15.85
CA LEU A 67 -6.55 1.12 16.87
C LEU A 67 -7.49 0.38 17.84
N GLN A 68 -7.09 -0.83 18.25
CA GLN A 68 -7.75 -1.62 19.30
C GLN A 68 -6.78 -1.84 20.46
N GLU A 69 -7.31 -2.12 21.66
CA GLU A 69 -6.53 -2.31 22.90
C GLU A 69 -5.63 -1.11 23.18
N VAL A 70 -6.22 0.08 23.06
CA VAL A 70 -5.61 1.36 23.49
C VAL A 70 -6.02 1.64 24.93
N ASP A 71 -5.74 0.69 25.80
CA ASP A 71 -5.89 0.80 27.24
C ASP A 71 -4.54 1.15 27.87
N ASN A 72 -4.58 2.06 28.83
CA ASN A 72 -3.47 2.43 29.72
C ASN A 72 -4.13 2.75 31.08
N ASN A 73 -3.55 2.34 32.21
CA ASN A 73 -4.17 2.44 33.53
C ASN A 73 -5.55 1.78 33.63
N THR A 74 -5.66 0.52 33.21
CA THR A 74 -6.87 -0.27 33.44
C THR A 74 -6.47 -1.62 34.01
N ASP A 75 -7.31 -2.23 34.85
CA ASP A 75 -7.00 -3.53 35.50
C ASP A 75 -6.63 -4.67 34.52
N ARG A 76 -6.86 -4.50 33.22
CA ARG A 76 -6.53 -5.45 32.15
C ARG A 76 -5.16 -5.20 31.50
N HIS A 77 -4.48 -4.10 31.84
CA HIS A 77 -3.24 -3.68 31.21
C HIS A 77 -2.04 -4.23 32.00
N PRO A 78 -1.20 -5.09 31.39
CA PRO A 78 -0.15 -5.83 32.10
C PRO A 78 1.02 -4.95 32.58
N HIS A 79 1.07 -3.68 32.21
CA HIS A 79 2.20 -2.77 32.46
C HIS A 79 1.78 -1.43 33.11
N ASP A 80 0.88 -1.46 34.08
CA ASP A 80 0.32 -0.27 34.76
C ASP A 80 1.29 0.53 35.66
N ASN A 81 2.55 0.08 35.79
CA ASN A 81 3.54 0.69 36.69
C ASN A 81 4.68 1.41 35.95
N GLN A 82 4.43 1.98 34.77
CA GLN A 82 5.42 2.76 34.00
C GLN A 82 5.33 4.26 34.24
#